data_AF-I6ASU7-F1
#
_entry.id   AF-I6ASU7-F1
#
_cell.length_a   1.000
_cell.length_b   1.000
_cell.length_c   1.000
_cell.angle_alpha   90.00
_cell.angle_beta   90.00
_cell.angle_gamma   90.00
#
_symmetry.space_group_name_H-M   'P 1'
#
loop_
_entity.id
_entity.type
_entity.pdbx_description
1 polymer ?
#
loop_
_entity_poly.entity_id
_entity_poly.type
_entity_poly.pdbx_seq_one_letter_code
_entity_poly.pdbx_strand_id
1 'polypeptide(L)'
;MSLIDKTCGELIEEWTPYIVPLFIGGFIGYHLIDSPIPKKIDNLIEASINIFSILVGFVGAALAIILAIENKPVINRLKRDQKYKRFIRYFFESCISAFLALSAAFVFNVFSIEMKSAIWKVVIVAWLIVVMMAALLCLRVTWLLFRVLNANSILEENSS
;
A
#
# COMPACT_ATOMS: atom_id res chain seq x y z
N MET A 1 30.37 -10.04 1.80
CA MET A 1 29.04 -10.04 2.47
C MET A 1 28.01 -9.77 1.39
N SER A 2 27.26 -10.80 1.03
CA SER A 2 27.09 -11.24 -0.37
C SER A 2 25.90 -10.61 -1.08
N LEU A 3 26.01 -10.49 -2.40
CA LEU A 3 24.94 -10.11 -3.33
C LEU A 3 23.62 -10.88 -3.15
N ILE A 4 23.66 -12.06 -2.50
CA ILE A 4 22.51 -12.92 -2.20
C ILE A 4 21.65 -12.32 -1.06
N ASP A 5 22.28 -11.61 -0.11
CA ASP A 5 21.58 -10.98 1.01
C ASP A 5 20.77 -9.75 0.53
N LYS A 6 21.32 -9.01 -0.45
CA LYS A 6 20.62 -7.90 -1.11
C LYS A 6 19.42 -8.35 -1.94
N THR A 7 19.53 -9.46 -2.68
CA THR A 7 18.41 -9.98 -3.49
C THR A 7 17.34 -10.64 -2.64
N CYS A 8 17.70 -11.33 -1.55
CA CYS A 8 16.73 -11.89 -0.61
C CYS A 8 15.94 -10.77 0.11
N GLY A 9 16.62 -9.70 0.53
CA GLY A 9 15.97 -8.50 1.06
C GLY A 9 15.02 -7.82 0.08
N GLU A 10 15.44 -7.63 -1.19
CA GLU A 10 14.60 -7.03 -2.24
C GLU A 10 13.38 -7.91 -2.59
N LEU A 11 13.50 -9.25 -2.53
CA LEU A 11 12.38 -10.17 -2.75
C LEU A 11 11.40 -10.17 -1.57
N ILE A 12 11.91 -10.18 -0.33
CA ILE A 12 11.06 -10.08 0.86
C ILE A 12 10.26 -8.77 0.83
N GLU A 13 10.89 -7.65 0.49
CA GLU A 13 10.24 -6.34 0.39
C GLU A 13 9.15 -6.29 -0.69
N GLU A 14 9.30 -7.07 -1.77
CA GLU A 14 8.31 -7.17 -2.84
C GLU A 14 7.09 -8.02 -2.47
N TRP A 15 7.28 -9.14 -1.75
CA TRP A 15 6.21 -10.09 -1.41
C TRP A 15 5.51 -9.79 -0.08
N THR A 16 6.17 -9.09 0.84
CA THR A 16 5.61 -8.66 2.14
C THR A 16 4.21 -8.03 2.04
N PRO A 17 3.95 -7.06 1.13
CA PRO A 17 2.64 -6.41 1.06
C PRO A 17 1.50 -7.33 0.59
N TYR A 18 1.80 -8.53 0.08
CA TYR A 18 0.79 -9.50 -0.37
C TYR A 18 0.61 -10.64 0.63
N ILE A 19 1.72 -11.17 1.17
CA ILE A 19 1.70 -12.33 2.06
C ILE A 19 1.17 -11.94 3.44
N VAL A 20 1.63 -10.83 4.01
CA VAL A 20 1.27 -10.41 5.37
C VAL A 20 -0.24 -10.16 5.54
N PRO A 21 -0.92 -9.40 4.66
CA PRO A 21 -2.37 -9.22 4.75
C PRO A 21 -3.17 -10.50 4.61
N LEU A 22 -2.69 -11.44 3.78
CA LEU A 22 -3.38 -12.69 3.54
C LEU A 22 -3.34 -13.58 4.79
N PHE A 23 -2.18 -13.69 5.45
CA PHE A 23 -2.07 -14.41 6.72
C PHE A 23 -2.87 -13.75 7.84
N ILE A 24 -2.75 -12.44 8.00
CA ILE A 24 -3.45 -11.72 9.09
C ILE A 24 -4.96 -11.74 8.85
N GLY A 25 -5.40 -11.46 7.61
CA GLY A 25 -6.81 -11.51 7.26
C GLY A 25 -7.40 -12.91 7.34
N GLY A 26 -6.62 -13.95 7.00
CA GLY A 26 -7.01 -15.34 7.21
C GLY A 26 -7.18 -15.68 8.69
N PHE A 27 -6.26 -15.24 9.54
CA PHE A 27 -6.33 -15.44 11.00
C PHE A 27 -7.53 -14.71 11.63
N ILE A 28 -7.74 -13.44 11.24
CA ILE A 28 -8.90 -12.65 11.68
C ILE A 28 -10.21 -13.28 11.18
N GLY A 29 -10.23 -13.74 9.93
CA GLY A 29 -11.38 -14.41 9.34
C GLY A 29 -11.75 -15.69 10.06
N TYR A 30 -10.76 -16.50 10.42
CA TYR A 30 -10.95 -17.72 11.21
C TYR A 30 -11.62 -17.40 12.57
N HIS A 31 -11.16 -16.39 13.28
CA HIS A 31 -11.76 -15.98 14.56
C HIS A 31 -13.16 -15.34 14.44
N LEU A 32 -13.49 -14.76 13.28
CA LEU A 32 -14.80 -14.15 13.00
C LEU A 32 -15.88 -15.16 12.58
N ILE A 33 -15.51 -16.39 12.20
CA ILE A 33 -16.48 -17.43 11.83
C ILE A 33 -17.41 -17.77 13.01
N ASP A 34 -16.87 -17.87 14.23
CA ASP A 34 -17.64 -18.23 15.43
C ASP A 34 -18.14 -17.03 16.24
N SER A 35 -17.63 -15.83 15.96
CA SER A 35 -17.99 -14.62 16.71
C SER A 35 -19.16 -13.85 16.06
N PRO A 36 -20.01 -13.17 16.86
CA PRO A 36 -20.97 -12.21 16.33
C PRO A 36 -20.23 -11.00 15.75
N ILE A 37 -20.73 -10.51 14.63
CA ILE A 37 -20.16 -9.36 13.93
C ILE A 37 -20.29 -8.11 14.82
N PRO A 38 -19.21 -7.37 15.09
CA PRO A 38 -19.28 -6.20 15.96
C PRO A 38 -20.18 -5.11 15.34
N LYS A 39 -21.10 -4.56 16.14
CA LYS A 39 -22.01 -3.47 15.72
C LYS A 39 -21.32 -2.16 15.32
N LYS A 40 -20.00 -2.05 15.48
CA LYS A 40 -19.20 -0.84 15.23
C LYS A 40 -18.41 -0.90 13.90
N ILE A 41 -18.77 -1.79 12.99
CA ILE A 41 -18.10 -1.91 11.69
C ILE A 41 -18.29 -0.66 10.83
N ASP A 42 -19.42 0.02 10.95
CA ASP A 42 -19.70 1.23 10.17
C ASP A 42 -18.65 2.31 10.44
N ASN A 43 -18.27 2.51 11.70
CA ASN A 43 -17.21 3.44 12.09
C ASN A 43 -15.84 3.06 11.50
N LEU A 44 -15.55 1.75 11.37
CA LEU A 44 -14.31 1.25 10.78
C LEU A 44 -14.28 1.47 9.26
N ILE A 45 -15.41 1.28 8.59
CA ILE A 45 -15.56 1.54 7.16
C ILE A 45 -15.39 3.04 6.88
N GLU A 46 -16.08 3.90 7.62
CA GLU A 46 -15.96 5.36 7.50
C GLU A 46 -14.53 5.85 7.77
N ALA A 47 -13.89 5.35 8.83
CA ALA A 47 -12.49 5.66 9.11
C ALA A 47 -11.57 5.23 7.96
N SER A 48 -11.82 4.06 7.36
CA SER A 48 -11.04 3.57 6.23
C SER A 48 -11.22 4.46 5.00
N ILE A 49 -12.45 4.90 4.69
CA ILE A 49 -12.72 5.84 3.58
C ILE A 49 -11.89 7.11 3.76
N ASN A 50 -11.90 7.69 4.97
CA ASN A 50 -11.14 8.91 5.27
C ASN A 50 -9.64 8.69 5.10
N ILE A 51 -9.09 7.61 5.66
CA ILE A 51 -7.66 7.31 5.60
C ILE A 51 -7.22 7.06 4.15
N PHE A 52 -7.95 6.25 3.38
CA PHE A 52 -7.58 5.95 1.99
C PHE A 52 -7.74 7.16 1.07
N SER A 53 -8.72 8.03 1.30
CA SER A 53 -8.84 9.30 0.57
C SER A 53 -7.59 10.17 0.74
N ILE A 54 -7.10 10.31 1.97
CA ILE A 54 -5.86 11.03 2.28
C ILE A 54 -4.65 10.34 1.63
N LEU A 55 -4.54 9.01 1.74
CA LEU A 55 -3.43 8.25 1.17
C LEU A 55 -3.36 8.37 -0.35
N VAL A 56 -4.49 8.30 -1.06
CA VAL A 56 -4.52 8.48 -2.52
C VAL A 56 -3.99 9.87 -2.90
N GLY A 57 -4.43 10.92 -2.21
CA GLY A 57 -3.92 12.27 -2.41
C GLY A 57 -2.42 12.39 -2.15
N PHE A 58 -1.93 11.80 -1.06
CA PHE A 58 -0.51 11.79 -0.71
C PHE A 58 0.35 11.06 -1.75
N VAL A 59 -0.04 9.85 -2.18
CA VAL A 59 0.72 9.10 -3.19
C VAL A 59 0.70 9.83 -4.54
N GLY A 60 -0.42 10.45 -4.90
CA GLY A 60 -0.52 11.30 -6.09
C GLY A 60 0.45 12.49 -6.04
N ALA A 61 0.51 13.21 -4.92
CA ALA A 61 1.46 14.30 -4.72
C ALA A 61 2.91 13.83 -4.76
N ALA A 62 3.22 12.69 -4.12
CA ALA A 62 4.56 12.10 -4.14
C ALA A 62 5.00 11.72 -5.56
N LEU A 63 4.09 11.17 -6.39
CA LEU A 63 4.36 10.87 -7.79
C LEU A 63 4.65 12.15 -8.59
N ALA A 64 3.88 13.22 -8.37
CA ALA A 64 4.12 14.51 -9.00
C ALA A 64 5.51 15.08 -8.64
N ILE A 65 5.93 14.97 -7.38
CA ILE A 65 7.27 15.37 -6.93
C ILE A 65 8.35 14.58 -7.66
N ILE A 66 8.20 13.25 -7.77
CA ILE A 66 9.17 12.39 -8.47
C ILE A 66 9.31 12.79 -9.94
N LEU A 67 8.20 13.07 -10.62
CA LEU A 67 8.21 13.52 -12.01
C LEU A 67 8.86 14.91 -12.13
N ALA A 68 8.64 15.80 -11.17
CA ALA A 68 9.28 17.13 -11.15
C ALA A 68 10.81 17.05 -10.98
N ILE A 69 11.32 16.07 -10.23
CA ILE A 69 12.76 15.85 -10.02
C ILE A 69 13.37 14.84 -11.00
N GLU A 70 12.67 14.47 -12.07
CA GLU A 70 13.08 13.41 -12.99
C GLU A 70 14.46 13.64 -13.62
N ASN A 71 14.89 14.90 -13.75
CA ASN A 71 16.19 15.29 -14.31
C ASN A 71 17.34 15.35 -13.29
N LYS A 72 17.07 15.11 -12.00
CA LYS A 72 18.11 15.11 -10.95
C LYS A 72 19.05 13.90 -11.09
N PRO A 73 20.32 14.04 -10.70
CA PRO A 73 21.34 12.99 -10.85
C PRO A 73 20.96 11.67 -10.17
N VAL A 74 20.21 11.70 -9.07
CA VAL A 74 19.68 10.50 -8.40
C VAL A 74 18.73 9.70 -9.30
N ILE A 75 17.77 10.37 -9.94
CA ILE A 75 16.81 9.71 -10.82
C ILE A 75 17.50 9.21 -12.09
N ASN A 76 18.47 9.95 -12.61
CA ASN A 76 19.28 9.51 -13.75
C ASN A 76 20.11 8.26 -13.44
N ARG A 77 20.64 8.11 -12.21
CA ARG A 77 21.26 6.86 -11.76
C ARG A 77 20.23 5.72 -11.71
N LEU A 78 19.03 5.99 -11.17
CA LEU A 78 17.95 5.00 -11.09
C LEU A 78 17.45 4.53 -12.48
N LYS A 79 17.48 5.43 -13.48
CA LYS A 79 17.18 5.12 -14.88
C LYS A 79 18.28 4.26 -15.51
N ARG A 80 19.56 4.56 -15.25
CA ARG A 80 20.71 3.80 -15.73
C ARG A 80 20.68 2.34 -15.25
N ASP A 81 20.24 2.12 -14.02
CA ASP A 81 20.14 0.78 -13.42
C ASP A 81 18.86 0.02 -13.81
N GLN A 82 18.06 0.54 -14.76
CA GLN A 82 16.72 0.02 -15.15
C GLN A 82 15.71 -0.13 -14.00
N LYS A 83 16.04 0.35 -12.78
CA LYS A 83 15.17 0.27 -11.59
C LYS A 83 14.05 1.31 -11.61
N TYR A 84 14.19 2.39 -12.38
CA TYR A 84 13.19 3.47 -12.47
C TYR A 84 11.79 2.98 -12.89
N LYS A 85 11.70 2.07 -13.87
CA LYS A 85 10.41 1.52 -14.32
C LYS A 85 9.71 0.72 -13.21
N ARG A 86 10.47 -0.06 -12.43
CA ARG A 86 9.95 -0.82 -11.28
C ARG A 86 9.52 0.11 -10.14
N PHE A 87 10.29 1.17 -9.89
CA PHE A 87 9.97 2.19 -8.91
C PHE A 87 8.65 2.90 -9.23
N ILE A 88 8.48 3.42 -10.46
CA ILE A 88 7.23 4.04 -10.90
C ILE A 88 6.05 3.05 -10.86
N ARG A 89 6.28 1.79 -11.24
CA ARG A 89 5.27 0.74 -11.12
C ARG A 89 4.78 0.55 -9.69
N TYR A 90 5.66 0.62 -8.68
CA TYR A 90 5.25 0.53 -7.28
C TYR A 90 4.35 1.68 -6.84
N PHE A 91 4.59 2.90 -7.31
CA PHE A 91 3.69 4.04 -7.06
C PHE A 91 2.31 3.82 -7.68
N PHE A 92 2.27 3.36 -8.93
CA PHE A 92 1.00 3.03 -9.59
C PHE A 92 0.24 1.90 -8.89
N GLU A 93 0.92 0.81 -8.50
CA GLU A 93 0.33 -0.28 -7.72
C GLU A 93 -0.25 0.22 -6.40
N SER A 94 0.45 1.13 -5.70
CA SER A 94 -0.04 1.74 -4.46
C SER A 94 -1.26 2.64 -4.70
N CYS A 95 -1.27 3.46 -5.75
CA CYS A 95 -2.44 4.27 -6.10
C CYS A 95 -3.65 3.40 -6.42
N ILE A 96 -3.48 2.39 -7.28
CA ILE A 96 -4.57 1.50 -7.70
C ILE A 96 -5.11 0.71 -6.51
N SER A 97 -4.23 0.17 -5.65
CA SER A 97 -4.66 -0.57 -4.46
C SER A 97 -5.38 0.32 -3.43
N ALA A 98 -4.92 1.55 -3.21
CA ALA A 98 -5.61 2.50 -2.34
C ALA A 98 -6.98 2.91 -2.92
N PHE A 99 -7.08 3.08 -4.24
CA PHE A 99 -8.36 3.35 -4.91
C PHE A 99 -9.32 2.15 -4.85
N LEU A 100 -8.81 0.92 -5.00
CA LEU A 100 -9.57 -0.31 -4.81
C LEU A 100 -10.09 -0.45 -3.38
N ALA A 101 -9.25 -0.19 -2.36
CA ALA A 101 -9.65 -0.22 -0.96
C ALA A 101 -10.73 0.82 -0.65
N LEU A 102 -10.59 2.04 -1.19
CA LEU A 102 -11.57 3.11 -1.07
C LEU A 102 -12.91 2.74 -1.74
N SER A 103 -12.84 2.21 -2.97
CA SER A 103 -14.02 1.82 -3.74
C SER A 103 -14.75 0.66 -3.08
N ALA A 104 -14.01 -0.32 -2.56
CA ALA A 104 -14.56 -1.39 -1.75
C ALA A 104 -15.28 -0.78 -0.53
N ALA A 105 -14.60 0.01 0.31
CA ALA A 105 -15.19 0.60 1.50
C ALA A 105 -16.47 1.40 1.21
N PHE A 106 -16.51 2.14 0.08
CA PHE A 106 -17.71 2.85 -0.36
C PHE A 106 -18.86 1.90 -0.72
N VAL A 107 -18.59 0.85 -1.52
CA VAL A 107 -19.59 -0.18 -1.85
C VAL A 107 -20.10 -0.85 -0.57
N PHE A 108 -19.23 -1.16 0.39
CA PHE A 108 -19.64 -1.70 1.69
C PHE A 108 -20.60 -0.79 2.43
N ASN A 109 -20.30 0.51 2.49
CA ASN A 109 -21.14 1.49 3.18
C ASN A 109 -22.54 1.59 2.53
N VAL A 110 -22.62 1.54 1.20
CA VAL A 110 -23.89 1.66 0.46
C VAL A 110 -24.74 0.38 0.53
N PHE A 111 -24.11 -0.81 0.46
CA PHE A 111 -24.82 -2.09 0.34
C PHE A 111 -24.99 -2.86 1.65
N SER A 112 -24.67 -2.26 2.80
CA SER A 112 -24.66 -2.93 4.11
C SER A 112 -26.03 -3.43 4.62
N ILE A 113 -27.11 -3.32 3.84
CA ILE A 113 -28.48 -3.36 4.37
C ILE A 113 -29.16 -4.75 4.26
N GLU A 114 -28.77 -5.68 3.37
CA GLU A 114 -29.63 -6.87 3.12
C GLU A 114 -28.90 -8.22 2.82
N MET A 115 -27.68 -8.46 3.32
CA MET A 115 -26.98 -9.73 3.04
C MET A 115 -27.11 -10.79 4.15
N LYS A 116 -27.22 -12.06 3.74
CA LYS A 116 -27.15 -13.23 4.64
C LYS A 116 -25.86 -13.22 5.46
N SER A 117 -25.97 -13.57 6.75
CA SER A 117 -24.87 -13.50 7.74
C SER A 117 -23.55 -14.16 7.28
N ALA A 118 -23.58 -15.30 6.60
CA ALA A 118 -22.36 -16.00 6.18
C ALA A 118 -21.61 -15.26 5.05
N ILE A 119 -22.33 -14.76 4.05
CA ILE A 119 -21.74 -14.01 2.92
C ILE A 119 -21.15 -12.70 3.46
N TRP A 120 -21.86 -12.04 4.37
CA TRP A 120 -21.42 -10.79 4.97
C TRP A 120 -20.08 -10.96 5.72
N LYS A 121 -19.87 -12.06 6.44
CA LYS A 121 -18.58 -12.37 7.11
C LYS A 121 -17.42 -12.48 6.12
N VAL A 122 -17.60 -13.25 5.03
CA VAL A 122 -16.56 -13.42 4.00
C VAL A 122 -16.21 -12.09 3.35
N VAL A 123 -17.22 -11.28 3.08
CA VAL A 123 -17.09 -9.98 2.42
C VAL A 123 -16.31 -9.01 3.34
N ILE A 124 -16.63 -8.93 4.65
CA ILE A 124 -15.84 -8.16 5.63
C ILE A 124 -14.37 -8.60 5.69
N VAL A 125 -14.10 -9.90 5.71
CA VAL A 125 -12.72 -10.42 5.76
C VAL A 125 -11.96 -10.07 4.49
N ALA A 126 -12.58 -10.24 3.32
CA ALA A 126 -12.00 -9.86 2.05
C ALA A 126 -11.67 -8.36 1.99
N TRP A 127 -12.58 -7.51 2.48
CA TRP A 127 -12.33 -6.07 2.60
C TRP A 127 -11.14 -5.75 3.50
N LEU A 128 -11.06 -6.38 4.67
CA LEU A 128 -9.97 -6.15 5.62
C LEU A 128 -8.61 -6.53 5.01
N ILE A 129 -8.55 -7.62 4.24
CA ILE A 129 -7.35 -8.01 3.48
C ILE A 129 -6.97 -6.92 2.48
N VAL A 130 -7.93 -6.40 1.70
CA VAL A 130 -7.67 -5.35 0.71
C VAL A 130 -7.18 -4.05 1.37
N VAL A 131 -7.81 -3.65 2.49
CA VAL A 131 -7.40 -2.48 3.29
C VAL A 131 -5.97 -2.66 3.78
N MET A 132 -5.65 -3.78 4.41
CA MET A 132 -4.30 -4.05 4.92
C MET A 132 -3.26 -4.07 3.79
N MET A 133 -3.59 -4.70 2.66
CA MET A 133 -2.73 -4.75 1.48
C MET A 133 -2.45 -3.35 0.92
N ALA A 134 -3.49 -2.53 0.75
CA ALA A 134 -3.34 -1.15 0.29
C ALA A 134 -2.50 -0.31 1.27
N ALA A 135 -2.70 -0.46 2.58
CA ALA A 135 -1.91 0.23 3.59
C ALA A 135 -0.42 -0.14 3.51
N LEU A 136 -0.08 -1.43 3.39
CA LEU A 136 1.31 -1.87 3.26
C LEU A 136 1.96 -1.39 1.95
N LEU A 137 1.21 -1.37 0.84
CA LEU A 137 1.70 -0.84 -0.43
C LEU A 137 2.00 0.67 -0.33
N CYS A 138 1.12 1.44 0.33
CA CYS A 138 1.35 2.87 0.60
C CYS A 138 2.58 3.10 1.49
N LEU A 139 2.75 2.28 2.54
CA LEU A 139 3.93 2.36 3.41
C LEU A 139 5.22 2.05 2.63
N ARG A 140 5.22 1.02 1.77
CA ARG A 140 6.36 0.68 0.90
C ARG A 140 6.76 1.87 0.03
N VAL A 141 5.80 2.48 -0.65
CA VAL A 141 6.05 3.62 -1.54
C VAL A 141 6.57 4.84 -0.77
N THR A 142 6.02 5.10 0.42
CA THR A 142 6.48 6.19 1.29
C THR A 142 7.93 5.97 1.74
N TRP A 143 8.28 4.75 2.14
CA TRP A 143 9.65 4.38 2.53
C TRP A 143 10.63 4.53 1.37
N LEU A 144 10.23 4.07 0.18
CA LEU A 144 11.03 4.20 -1.04
C LEU A 144 11.27 5.68 -1.39
N LEU A 145 10.26 6.55 -1.24
CA LEU A 145 10.38 7.98 -1.45
C LEU A 145 11.42 8.59 -0.48
N PHE A 146 11.31 8.32 0.81
CA PHE A 146 12.27 8.81 1.81
C PHE A 146 13.70 8.35 1.51
N ARG A 147 13.87 7.11 1.07
CA ARG A 147 15.19 6.58 0.68
C ARG A 147 15.78 7.30 -0.51
N VAL A 148 14.97 7.64 -1.51
CA VAL A 148 15.40 8.40 -2.70
C VAL A 148 15.76 9.85 -2.32
N LEU A 149 14.94 10.50 -1.50
CA LEU A 149 15.19 11.87 -1.04
C LEU A 149 16.48 11.97 -0.21
N ASN A 150 16.69 11.03 0.72
CA ASN A 150 17.90 10.99 1.53
C ASN A 150 19.16 10.64 0.71
N ALA A 151 19.02 9.86 -0.37
CA ALA A 151 20.13 9.65 -1.29
C ALA A 151 20.49 10.91 -2.08
N ASN A 152 19.52 11.80 -2.35
CA ASN A 152 19.78 13.07 -3.04
C ASN A 152 20.54 14.07 -2.18
N SER A 153 20.19 14.23 -0.91
CA SER A 153 20.87 15.15 -0.01
C SER A 153 22.36 14.83 0.12
N ILE A 154 22.72 13.55 0.24
CA ILE A 154 24.10 13.10 0.34
C ILE A 154 24.91 13.41 -0.94
N LEU A 155 24.29 13.35 -2.13
CA LEU A 155 25.00 13.66 -3.37
C LEU A 155 25.22 15.15 -3.57
N GLU A 156 24.32 15.99 -3.08
CA GLU A 156 24.49 17.45 -3.14
C GLU A 156 25.65 17.89 -2.22
N GLU A 157 25.77 17.33 -1.01
CA GLU A 157 26.88 17.61 -0.07
C GLU A 157 28.26 17.17 -0.60
N ASN A 158 28.34 16.07 -1.36
CA ASN A 158 29.62 15.61 -1.95
C ASN A 158 30.01 16.36 -3.23
N SER A 159 29.16 17.26 -3.73
CA SER A 159 29.41 18.05 -4.96
C SER A 159 29.77 19.51 -4.70
N SER A 160 29.70 19.94 -3.44
CA SER A 160 30.13 21.24 -2.90
C SER A 160 31.48 21.16 -2.24
#